data_AF-A0A3L6VPR7-F1
#
_entry.id   AF-A0A3L6VPR7-F1
#
_cell.length_a   1.000
_cell.length_b   1.000
_cell.length_c   1.000
_cell.angle_alpha   90.00
_cell.angle_beta   90.00
_cell.angle_gamma   90.00
#
_symmetry.space_group_name_H-M   'P 1'
#
loop_
_entity.id
_entity.type
_entity.pdbx_description
1 polymer ?
#
loop_
_entity_poly.entity_id
_entity_poly.type
_entity_poly.pdbx_seq_one_letter_code
_entity_poly.pdbx_strand_id
1 'polypeptide(L)' 'VRAEVQQQGLQELTQAVQEKCFNKCVTRPQERLDSKQQQCLSMCIERYIDTMKVVSASMMQRGQRV' A
#
# COMPACT_ATOMS: atom_id res chain seq x y z
N VAL A 1 -2.49 18.92 15.67
CA VAL A 1 -3.14 17.65 16.06
C VAL A 1 -3.89 16.94 14.93
N ARG A 2 -5.13 17.33 14.51
CA ARG A 2 -5.90 16.54 13.51
C ARG A 2 -5.22 16.41 12.14
N ALA A 3 -4.60 17.48 11.64
CA ALA A 3 -3.85 17.45 10.38
C ALA A 3 -2.60 16.55 10.48
N GLU A 4 -1.92 16.56 11.62
CA GLU A 4 -0.72 15.76 11.87
C GLU A 4 -1.04 14.26 11.93
N VAL A 5 -2.16 13.87 12.56
CA VAL A 5 -2.64 12.48 12.58
C VAL A 5 -2.94 11.97 11.17
N GLN A 6 -3.53 12.82 10.31
CA GLN A 6 -3.84 12.45 8.94
C GLN A 6 -2.56 12.33 8.08
N GLN A 7 -1.57 13.18 8.33
CA GLN A 7 -0.25 13.07 7.68
C GLN A 7 0.50 11.81 8.11
N GLN A 8 0.48 11.47 9.40
CA GLN A 8 1.10 10.25 9.91
C GLN A 8 0.47 9.00 9.27
N GLY A 9 -0.86 8.92 9.22
CA GLY A 9 -1.54 7.78 8.57
C GLY A 9 -1.20 7.63 7.09
N LEU A 10 -1.02 8.75 6.36
CA LEU A 10 -0.56 8.72 4.97
C LEU A 10 0.91 8.26 4.84
N GLN A 11 1.78 8.68 5.75
CA GLN A 11 3.17 8.26 5.77
C GLN A 11 3.29 6.76 6.04
N GLU A 12 2.56 6.23 7.02
CA GLU A 12 2.51 4.80 7.33
C GLU A 12 2.02 3.97 6.13
N LEU A 13 0.93 4.41 5.49
CA LEU A 13 0.42 3.78 4.28
C LEU A 13 1.47 3.78 3.17
N THR A 14 2.14 4.91 2.96
CA THR A 14 3.19 5.05 1.93
C THR A 14 4.34 4.08 2.18
N GLN A 15 4.80 3.99 3.43
CA GLN A 15 5.89 3.10 3.83
C GLN A 15 5.52 1.62 3.62
N ALA A 16 4.29 1.24 4.02
CA ALA A 16 3.79 -0.13 3.83
C ALA A 16 3.65 -0.51 2.35
N VAL A 17 3.12 0.40 1.53
CA VAL A 17 3.02 0.22 0.07
C VAL A 17 4.40 0.07 -0.56
N GLN A 18 5.35 0.95 -0.22
CA GLN A 18 6.71 0.91 -0.72
C GLN A 18 7.36 -0.43 -0.42
N GLU A 19 7.35 -0.88 0.83
CA GLU A 19 7.96 -2.14 1.24
C GLU A 19 7.32 -3.34 0.52
N LYS A 20 5.99 -3.44 0.55
CA LYS A 20 5.25 -4.59 -0.01
C LYS A 20 5.38 -4.67 -1.52
N CYS A 21 5.19 -3.56 -2.22
CA CYS A 21 5.26 -3.55 -3.68
C CYS A 21 6.69 -3.65 -4.21
N PHE A 22 7.68 -3.09 -3.51
CA PHE A 22 9.08 -3.29 -3.87
C PHE A 22 9.47 -4.77 -3.78
N ASN A 23 9.22 -5.40 -2.63
CA ASN A 23 9.53 -6.82 -2.42
C ASN A 23 8.80 -7.75 -3.41
N LYS A 24 7.59 -7.36 -3.84
CA LYS A 24 6.81 -8.13 -4.83
C LYS A 24 7.32 -7.99 -6.26
N CYS A 25 7.68 -6.76 -6.66
CA CYS A 25 7.92 -6.42 -8.06
C CYS A 25 9.39 -6.32 -8.45
N VAL A 26 10.28 -6.02 -7.51
CA VAL A 26 11.72 -5.85 -7.74
C VAL A 26 12.45 -7.11 -7.29
N THR A 27 12.41 -8.15 -8.13
CA THR A 27 13.07 -9.44 -7.84
C THR A 27 14.57 -9.45 -8.18
N ARG A 28 15.00 -8.51 -9.03
CA ARG A 28 16.39 -8.32 -9.43
C ARG A 28 16.73 -6.83 -9.33
N PRO A 29 17.59 -6.43 -8.38
CA PRO A 29 18.07 -5.05 -8.30
C PRO A 29 18.86 -4.69 -9.55
N GLN A 30 18.60 -3.51 -10.10
CA GLN A 30 19.29 -2.93 -11.25
C GLN A 30 19.27 -1.41 -11.09
N GLU A 31 20.14 -0.68 -11.81
CA GLU A 31 20.22 0.78 -11.69
C GLU A 31 18.92 1.51 -12.03
N ARG A 32 18.07 0.91 -12.88
CA ARG A 32 16.83 1.51 -13.35
C ARG A 32 15.72 0.47 -13.41
N LEU A 33 14.52 0.86 -13.01
CA LEU A 33 13.34 0.00 -13.16
C LEU A 33 13.07 -0.25 -14.65
N ASP A 34 13.05 -1.52 -15.05
CA ASP A 34 12.59 -1.91 -16.38
C ASP A 34 11.06 -1.75 -16.52
N SER A 35 10.55 -1.79 -17.74
CA SER A 35 9.12 -1.61 -18.02
C SER A 35 8.22 -2.62 -17.30
N LYS A 36 8.71 -3.85 -17.06
CA LYS A 36 7.95 -4.88 -16.35
C LYS A 36 7.86 -4.58 -14.85
N GLN A 37 8.95 -4.10 -14.25
CA GLN A 37 8.97 -3.66 -12.86
C GLN A 37 8.08 -2.44 -12.65
N GLN A 38 8.14 -1.45 -13.55
CA GLN A 38 7.28 -0.26 -13.51
C GLN A 38 5.80 -0.64 -13.60
N GLN A 39 5.43 -1.47 -14.59
CA GLN A 39 4.05 -1.94 -14.75
C GLN A 39 3.57 -2.73 -13.51
N CYS A 40 4.42 -3.60 -12.96
CA CYS A 40 4.11 -4.36 -11.75
C CYS A 40 3.86 -3.43 -10.56
N LEU A 41 4.72 -2.42 -10.36
CA LEU A 41 4.59 -1.46 -9.27
C LEU A 41 3.27 -0.68 -9.37
N SER A 42 2.94 -0.13 -10.54
CA SER A 42 1.65 0.57 -10.75
C SER A 42 0.47 -0.32 -10.38
N MET A 43 0.43 -1.55 -10.88
CA MET A 43 -0.65 -2.49 -10.56
C MET A 43 -0.68 -2.85 -9.07
N CYS A 44 0.49 -3.10 -8.47
CA CYS A 44 0.59 -3.48 -7.06
C CYS A 44 0.06 -2.37 -6.15
N ILE A 45 0.45 -1.12 -6.39
CA ILE A 45 0.06 0.03 -5.56
C ILE A 45 -1.47 0.19 -5.60
N GLU A 46 -2.08 0.19 -6.79
CA GLU A 46 -3.53 0.26 -6.95
C GLU A 46 -4.22 -0.86 -6.17
N ARG A 47 -3.76 -2.11 -6.36
CA ARG A 47 -4.40 -3.28 -5.74
C ARG A 47 -4.22 -3.33 -4.24
N TYR A 48 -3.09 -2.86 -3.72
CA TYR A 48 -2.86 -2.75 -2.28
C TYR A 48 -3.85 -1.77 -1.66
N ILE A 49 -3.98 -0.57 -2.24
CA ILE A 49 -4.89 0.47 -1.74
C ILE A 49 -6.34 -0.03 -1.76
N ASP A 50 -6.77 -0.66 -2.85
CA ASP A 50 -8.13 -1.19 -2.95
C ASP A 50 -8.39 -2.32 -1.95
N THR A 51 -7.42 -3.21 -1.75
CA THR A 51 -7.51 -4.26 -0.73
C THR A 51 -7.62 -3.66 0.68
N MET A 52 -6.82 -2.64 0.99
CA MET A 52 -6.85 -1.97 2.29
C MET A 52 -8.20 -1.29 2.58
N LYS A 53 -8.88 -0.75 1.55
CA LYS A 53 -10.25 -0.21 1.72
C LYS A 53 -11.23 -1.32 2.13
N VAL A 54 -11.19 -2.46 1.44
CA VAL A 54 -12.08 -3.61 1.72
C VAL A 54 -11.82 -4.19 3.12
N VAL A 55 -10.54 -4.38 3.47
CA VAL A 55 -10.15 -4.90 4.79
C VAL A 55 -10.58 -3.94 5.88
N SER A 56 -10.31 -2.63 5.73
CA SER A 56 -10.72 -1.62 6.71
C SER A 56 -12.24 -1.59 6.92
N ALA A 57 -13.02 -1.62 5.83
CA ALA A 57 -14.48 -1.69 5.91
C ALA A 57 -14.97 -2.95 6.64
N SER A 58 -14.38 -4.10 6.32
CA SER A 58 -14.72 -5.39 6.95
C SER A 58 -14.36 -5.41 8.44
N MET A 59 -13.22 -4.83 8.83
CA MET A 59 -12.80 -4.71 10.22
C MET A 59 -13.74 -3.80 11.02
N MET A 60 -14.12 -2.64 10.47
CA MET A 60 -15.09 -1.74 11.11
C MET A 60 -16.44 -2.43 11.29
N GLN A 61 -16.93 -3.14 10.26
CA GLN A 61 -18.18 -3.89 10.35
C GLN A 61 -18.12 -5.00 11.42
N ARG A 62 -16.98 -5.70 11.56
CA ARG A 62 -16.78 -6.72 12.59
C ARG A 62 -16.71 -6.12 13.98
N GLY A 63 -16.01 -5.00 14.16
CA GLY A 63 -15.90 -4.31 15.46
C GLY A 63 -17.23 -3.77 15.99
N GLN A 64 -18.20 -3.49 15.12
CA GLN A 64 -19.56 -3.08 15.52
C GLN A 64 -20.45 -4.24 15.99
N ARG A 65 -20.05 -5.50 15.74
CA ARG A 65 -20.81 -6.70 16.12
C ARG A 65 -20.35 -7.31 17.45
N VAL A 66 -19.30 -6.76 18.05
CA VAL A 66 -18.74 -7.14 19.36
C VAL A 66 -19.08 -6.04 20.35
#